data_AF-A0A536WPM1-F1
#
_entry.id   AF-A0A536WPM1-F1
#
_cell.length_a   1.000
_cell.length_b   1.000
_cell.length_c   1.000
_cell.angle_alpha   90.00
_cell.angle_beta   90.00
_cell.angle_gamma   90.00
#
_symmetry.space_group_name_H-M   'P 1'
#
loop_
_entity.id
_entity.type
_entity.pdbx_description
1 polymer ?
#
loop_
_entity_poly.entity_id
_entity_poly.type
_entity_poly.pdbx_seq_one_letter_code
_entity_poly.pdbx_strand_id
1 'polypeptide(L)'
;MRCMVGRHGVSAGLDNMRICAHIKRIYAHVKTRRKKSMTPDDRTQASERVSESEWLRSYPSHLAQTWTLASGESLWVRPVRHDDDALEEAFVRGLSAESGYRRMLSGGIKVTPEWINSMTHIDYRYHMAFAVTKLTRGIEQFIGVGRYVIEPPTQSADMALVLADAWQGQGLGRRLLAILLEHAQTAGAREAVGLVLATNAAMLRLVRSMG
;
A
#
# COMPACT_ATOMS: atom_id res chain seq x y z
N MET A 1 -9.52 -12.94 -11.16
CA MET A 1 -9.92 -11.64 -10.59
C MET A 1 -9.97 -10.62 -11.72
N ARG A 2 -11.06 -9.88 -11.93
CA ARG A 2 -11.15 -8.85 -13.00
C ARG A 2 -10.63 -7.52 -12.45
N CYS A 3 -9.78 -6.81 -13.19
CA CYS A 3 -9.38 -5.44 -12.86
C CYS A 3 -10.27 -4.47 -13.63
N MET A 4 -11.20 -3.79 -12.94
CA MET A 4 -12.12 -2.88 -13.62
C MET A 4 -11.52 -1.47 -13.73
N VAL A 5 -11.27 -1.01 -14.97
CA VAL A 5 -10.94 0.39 -15.28
C VAL A 5 -12.17 1.06 -15.89
N GLY A 6 -12.90 1.84 -15.09
CA GLY A 6 -14.06 2.59 -15.58
C GLY A 6 -13.66 3.73 -16.54
N ARG A 7 -14.21 3.73 -17.76
CA ARG A 7 -14.35 4.92 -18.62
C ARG A 7 -15.84 5.16 -18.85
N HIS A 8 -16.32 6.38 -18.59
CA HIS A 8 -17.60 6.84 -19.10
C HIS A 8 -17.42 8.10 -19.96
N GLY A 9 -17.96 8.04 -21.18
CA GLY A 9 -18.22 9.16 -22.07
C GLY A 9 -19.60 9.77 -21.79
N VAL A 10 -19.68 11.06 -22.06
CA VAL A 10 -20.65 12.07 -21.60
C VAL A 10 -22.07 11.91 -22.17
N SER A 11 -23.10 12.15 -21.33
CA SER A 11 -24.31 12.90 -21.70
C SER A 11 -25.12 13.30 -20.45
N ALA A 12 -25.10 14.61 -20.15
CA ALA A 12 -26.02 15.43 -19.36
C ALA A 12 -26.62 14.90 -18.04
N GLY A 13 -26.08 15.42 -16.92
CA GLY A 13 -26.68 15.38 -15.59
C GLY A 13 -25.62 15.42 -14.49
N LEU A 14 -25.17 16.62 -14.10
CA LEU A 14 -24.43 16.86 -12.85
C LEU A 14 -25.33 16.34 -11.70
N ASP A 15 -24.91 15.43 -10.82
CA ASP A 15 -23.99 15.72 -9.73
C ASP A 15 -23.37 14.45 -9.10
N ASN A 16 -22.09 14.59 -8.72
CA ASN A 16 -21.32 13.68 -7.86
C ASN A 16 -20.87 12.34 -8.45
N MET A 17 -20.22 12.46 -9.61
CA MET A 17 -19.04 11.71 -10.02
C MET A 17 -18.22 11.25 -8.79
N ARG A 18 -18.02 9.94 -8.62
CA ARG A 18 -17.30 9.27 -7.50
C ARG A 18 -15.82 9.66 -7.41
N ILE A 19 -15.55 10.93 -7.17
CA ILE A 19 -14.24 11.51 -6.85
C ILE A 19 -14.18 11.57 -5.33
N CYS A 20 -13.64 10.54 -4.67
CA CYS A 20 -13.25 10.63 -3.26
C CYS A 20 -12.26 9.50 -2.86
N ALA A 21 -10.97 9.84 -2.82
CA ALA A 21 -9.97 9.48 -1.79
C ALA A 21 -9.80 8.00 -1.34
N HIS A 22 -8.91 7.26 -2.00
CA HIS A 22 -8.69 5.84 -1.67
C HIS A 22 -7.63 5.58 -0.57
N ILE A 23 -6.55 6.37 -0.45
CA ILE A 23 -5.71 6.32 0.77
C ILE A 23 -6.53 6.72 1.99
N LYS A 24 -7.49 7.65 1.86
CA LYS A 24 -8.40 7.97 2.97
C LYS A 24 -9.31 6.81 3.35
N ARG A 25 -9.70 5.91 2.42
CA ARG A 25 -10.45 4.68 2.75
C ARG A 25 -9.56 3.65 3.45
N ILE A 26 -8.36 3.39 2.94
CA ILE A 26 -7.36 2.54 3.63
C ILE A 26 -7.10 3.08 5.05
N TYR A 27 -6.84 4.39 5.15
CA TYR A 27 -6.65 5.09 6.42
C TYR A 27 -7.90 5.08 7.32
N ALA A 28 -9.09 5.29 6.76
CA ALA A 28 -10.35 5.25 7.51
C ALA A 28 -10.69 3.85 8.01
N HIS A 29 -10.45 2.80 7.20
CA HIS A 29 -10.60 1.40 7.58
C HIS A 29 -9.70 1.06 8.77
N VAL A 30 -8.42 1.48 8.71
CA VAL A 30 -7.48 1.32 9.83
C VAL A 30 -7.98 2.08 11.08
N LYS A 31 -8.52 3.30 10.90
CA LYS A 31 -8.99 4.14 12.01
C LYS A 31 -10.29 3.63 12.65
N THR A 32 -11.20 3.00 11.90
CA THR A 32 -12.48 2.48 12.40
C THR A 32 -12.32 1.17 13.15
N ARG A 33 -11.39 0.27 12.75
CA ARG A 33 -11.12 -0.97 13.50
C ARG A 33 -10.57 -0.71 14.90
N ARG A 34 -9.62 0.23 15.06
CA ARG A 34 -9.01 0.56 16.37
C ARG A 34 -10.02 1.11 17.39
N LYS A 35 -11.07 1.81 16.96
CA LYS A 35 -12.10 2.32 17.89
C LYS A 35 -12.96 1.23 18.53
N LYS A 36 -12.95 0.00 18.01
CA LYS A 36 -13.77 -1.10 18.53
C LYS A 36 -13.09 -1.88 19.68
N SER A 37 -11.88 -1.50 20.07
CA SER A 37 -11.10 -2.17 21.12
C SER A 37 -10.39 -1.16 22.02
N MET A 38 -11.09 -0.60 23.02
CA MET A 38 -10.43 -0.09 24.24
C MET A 38 -11.45 0.28 25.33
N THR A 39 -11.38 -0.41 26.47
CA THR A 39 -11.85 0.07 27.78
C THR A 39 -10.68 0.72 28.55
N PRO A 40 -10.93 1.65 29.51
CA PRO A 40 -9.92 2.63 29.92
C PRO A 40 -8.78 2.21 30.88
N ASP A 41 -8.73 0.98 31.41
CA ASP A 41 -8.00 0.72 32.68
C ASP A 41 -6.58 0.10 32.64
N ASP A 42 -6.08 -0.46 31.54
CA ASP A 42 -4.77 -1.18 31.56
C ASP A 42 -3.56 -0.31 31.16
N ARG A 43 -3.53 0.93 31.63
CA ARG A 43 -2.36 1.80 31.44
C ARG A 43 -1.36 1.49 32.55
N THR A 44 -0.21 0.88 32.24
CA THR A 44 1.09 1.55 32.42
C THR A 44 2.32 0.62 32.38
N GLN A 45 2.31 -0.70 32.60
CA GLN A 45 3.61 -1.45 32.63
C GLN A 45 3.67 -2.85 31.97
N ALA A 46 2.63 -3.28 31.25
CA ALA A 46 2.64 -4.55 30.50
C ALA A 46 2.73 -4.38 28.96
N SER A 47 2.59 -3.16 28.42
CA SER A 47 2.29 -2.96 27.00
C SER A 47 3.48 -3.04 26.03
N GLU A 48 4.72 -3.04 26.51
CA GLU A 48 5.90 -2.95 25.64
C GLU A 48 6.51 -4.31 25.27
N ARG A 49 6.42 -5.31 26.15
CA ARG A 49 6.94 -6.68 25.86
C ARG A 49 5.93 -7.60 25.19
N VAL A 50 4.64 -7.31 25.29
CA VAL A 50 3.58 -8.10 24.67
C VAL A 50 3.46 -7.81 23.18
N SER A 51 3.85 -6.61 22.70
CA SER A 51 3.64 -6.24 21.29
C SER A 51 4.70 -6.83 20.34
N GLU A 52 5.98 -6.82 20.71
CA GLU A 52 7.08 -7.17 19.79
C GLU A 52 7.08 -8.65 19.40
N SER A 53 6.88 -9.52 20.38
CA SER A 53 6.86 -10.97 20.16
C SER A 53 5.62 -11.49 19.42
N GLU A 54 4.52 -10.73 19.42
CA GLU A 54 3.24 -11.13 18.81
C GLU A 54 3.16 -10.76 17.33
N TRP A 55 3.61 -9.56 16.94
CA TRP A 55 3.66 -9.19 15.53
C TRP A 55 4.73 -9.98 14.77
N LEU A 56 5.88 -10.29 15.41
CA LEU A 56 6.92 -11.15 14.83
C LEU A 56 6.41 -12.55 14.49
N ARG A 57 5.51 -13.12 15.32
CA ARG A 57 4.88 -14.43 15.06
C ARG A 57 3.86 -14.36 13.91
N SER A 58 3.23 -13.20 13.74
CA SER A 58 2.23 -12.97 12.70
C SER A 58 2.85 -12.48 11.39
N TYR A 59 4.13 -12.11 11.40
CA TYR A 59 4.83 -11.58 10.23
C TYR A 59 5.03 -12.65 9.16
N PRO A 60 4.49 -12.48 7.94
CA PRO A 60 4.54 -13.51 6.92
C PRO A 60 5.86 -13.47 6.13
N SER A 61 6.97 -13.77 6.82
CA SER A 61 8.34 -13.72 6.27
C SER A 61 8.55 -14.59 5.03
N HIS A 62 7.79 -15.69 4.90
CA HIS A 62 7.82 -16.60 3.75
C HIS A 62 7.40 -15.95 2.42
N LEU A 63 6.76 -14.77 2.46
CA LEU A 63 6.39 -14.01 1.27
C LEU A 63 7.53 -13.12 0.75
N ALA A 64 8.67 -13.07 1.44
CA ALA A 64 9.83 -12.32 0.99
C ALA A 64 10.47 -13.00 -0.24
N GLN A 65 10.86 -12.19 -1.23
CA GLN A 65 11.49 -12.66 -2.45
C GLN A 65 12.51 -11.66 -3.01
N THR A 66 13.48 -12.15 -3.76
CA THR A 66 14.48 -11.32 -4.45
C THR A 66 14.04 -11.05 -5.88
N TRP A 67 14.24 -9.81 -6.31
CA TRP A 67 14.00 -9.34 -7.66
C TRP A 67 15.30 -8.95 -8.33
N THR A 68 15.73 -9.71 -9.33
CA THR A 68 16.84 -9.30 -10.20
C THR A 68 16.33 -8.41 -11.31
N LEU A 69 17.00 -7.28 -11.53
CA LEU A 69 16.77 -6.37 -12.64
C LEU A 69 17.59 -6.79 -13.86
N ALA A 70 17.24 -6.27 -15.04
CA ALA A 70 18.01 -6.48 -16.26
C ALA A 70 19.45 -5.95 -16.15
N SER A 71 19.69 -4.95 -15.29
CA SER A 71 21.02 -4.45 -14.96
C SER A 71 21.88 -5.42 -14.13
N GLY A 72 21.30 -6.52 -13.65
CA GLY A 72 21.91 -7.44 -12.69
C GLY A 72 21.74 -7.01 -11.23
N GLU A 73 21.23 -5.81 -10.97
CA GLU A 73 20.98 -5.33 -9.61
C GLU A 73 19.88 -6.16 -8.92
N SER A 74 20.12 -6.54 -7.67
CA SER A 74 19.18 -7.31 -6.84
C SER A 74 18.44 -6.40 -5.87
N LEU A 75 17.12 -6.46 -5.92
CA LEU A 75 16.20 -5.79 -5.01
C LEU A 75 15.51 -6.83 -4.13
N TRP A 76 15.12 -6.43 -2.94
CA TRP A 76 14.35 -7.28 -2.04
C TRP A 76 12.89 -6.84 -2.07
N VAL A 77 11.97 -7.78 -2.00
CA VAL A 77 10.55 -7.50 -1.80
C VAL A 77 10.09 -8.29 -0.61
N ARG A 78 9.50 -7.60 0.37
CA ARG A 78 9.05 -8.23 1.61
C ARG A 78 7.79 -7.53 2.15
N PRO A 79 6.98 -8.23 2.96
CA PRO A 79 5.92 -7.57 3.70
C PRO A 79 6.49 -6.45 4.59
N VAL A 80 5.73 -5.36 4.72
CA VAL A 80 6.07 -4.24 5.63
C VAL A 80 5.99 -4.73 7.07
N ARG A 81 6.99 -4.40 7.87
CA ARG A 81 7.09 -4.73 9.29
C ARG A 81 6.59 -3.57 10.15
N HIS A 82 6.28 -3.87 11.41
CA HIS A 82 5.86 -2.84 12.36
C HIS A 82 6.99 -1.86 12.70
N ASP A 83 8.25 -2.29 12.62
CA ASP A 83 9.46 -1.48 12.86
C ASP A 83 9.94 -0.69 11.63
N ASP A 84 9.21 -0.74 10.50
CA ASP A 84 9.59 -0.01 9.28
C ASP A 84 9.13 1.47 9.28
N ASP A 85 8.66 2.02 10.41
CA ASP A 85 8.15 3.40 10.52
C ASP A 85 9.10 4.44 9.91
N ALA A 86 10.38 4.36 10.27
CA ALA A 86 11.40 5.28 9.77
C ALA A 86 11.66 5.10 8.27
N LEU A 87 11.56 3.87 7.74
CA LEU A 87 11.75 3.58 6.32
C LEU A 87 10.57 4.09 5.49
N GLU A 88 9.33 3.86 5.95
CA GLU A 88 8.12 4.37 5.32
C GLU A 88 8.09 5.89 5.34
N GLU A 89 8.46 6.52 6.46
CA GLU A 89 8.52 7.98 6.57
C GLU A 89 9.56 8.57 5.62
N ALA A 90 10.78 8.04 5.63
CA ALA A 90 11.85 8.49 4.75
C ALA A 90 11.46 8.34 3.27
N PHE A 91 10.83 7.21 2.91
CA PHE A 91 10.36 6.96 1.56
C PHE A 91 9.30 7.97 1.11
N VAL A 92 8.24 8.15 1.91
CA VAL A 92 7.13 9.03 1.55
C VAL A 92 7.57 10.49 1.48
N ARG A 93 8.46 10.92 2.38
CA ARG A 93 9.05 12.26 2.34
C ARG A 93 10.02 12.45 1.16
N GLY A 94 10.63 11.38 0.67
CA GLY A 94 11.54 11.40 -0.49
C GLY A 94 10.85 11.39 -1.85
N LEU A 95 9.54 11.18 -1.93
CA LEU A 95 8.79 11.22 -3.19
C LEU A 95 8.73 12.64 -3.76
N SER A 96 8.79 12.76 -5.09
CA SER A 96 8.44 14.02 -5.74
C SER A 96 7.00 14.45 -5.43
N ALA A 97 6.72 15.75 -5.53
CA ALA A 97 5.36 16.28 -5.36
C ALA A 97 4.36 15.61 -6.32
N GLU A 98 4.80 15.27 -7.53
CA GLU A 98 3.98 14.57 -8.52
C GLU A 98 3.71 13.11 -8.10
N SER A 99 4.74 12.36 -7.73
CA SER A 99 4.59 10.96 -7.29
C SER A 99 3.74 10.86 -6.02
N GLY A 100 3.96 11.77 -5.06
CA GLY A 100 3.11 11.90 -3.87
C GLY A 100 1.66 12.24 -4.21
N TYR A 101 1.43 13.24 -5.07
CA TYR A 101 0.08 13.62 -5.50
C TYR A 101 -0.66 12.47 -6.19
N ARG A 102 0.00 11.79 -7.14
CA ARG A 102 -0.58 10.64 -7.86
C ARG A 102 -0.91 9.49 -6.93
N ARG A 103 -0.08 9.25 -5.91
CA ARG A 103 -0.30 8.18 -4.93
C ARG A 103 -1.42 8.50 -3.96
N MET A 104 -1.48 9.75 -3.49
CA MET A 104 -2.37 10.17 -2.41
C MET A 104 -3.71 10.70 -2.90
N LEU A 105 -3.80 11.06 -4.19
CA LEU A 105 -5.00 11.60 -4.83
C LEU A 105 -5.53 12.83 -4.09
N SER A 106 -4.63 13.55 -3.43
CA SER A 106 -4.85 14.77 -2.67
C SER A 106 -3.59 15.64 -2.80
N GLY A 107 -3.70 16.95 -2.55
CA GLY A 107 -2.58 17.90 -2.55
C GLY A 107 -1.55 17.70 -1.42
N GLY A 108 -1.20 16.44 -1.14
CA GLY A 108 -0.40 16.00 0.01
C GLY A 108 -1.28 15.45 1.13
N ILE A 109 -0.89 14.32 1.72
CA ILE A 109 -1.31 13.95 3.07
C ILE A 109 -0.18 14.43 3.98
N LYS A 110 -0.55 15.05 5.11
CA LYS A 110 0.43 15.36 6.16
C LYS A 110 0.98 14.03 6.68
N VAL A 111 2.27 13.79 6.49
CA VAL A 111 2.97 12.66 7.06
C VAL A 111 3.08 12.90 8.56
N THR A 112 2.09 12.41 9.31
CA THR A 112 2.06 12.44 10.78
C THR A 112 2.41 11.06 11.34
N PRO A 113 2.84 10.96 12.62
CA PRO A 113 3.10 9.67 13.25
C PRO A 113 1.89 8.72 13.19
N GLU A 114 0.67 9.22 13.34
CA GLU A 114 -0.54 8.40 13.24
C GLU A 114 -0.74 7.84 11.83
N TRP A 115 -0.39 8.63 10.81
CA TRP A 115 -0.45 8.17 9.43
C TRP A 115 0.62 7.10 9.18
N ILE A 116 1.87 7.30 9.62
CA ILE A 116 2.94 6.31 9.49
C ILE A 116 2.56 5.00 10.19
N ASN A 117 2.12 5.07 11.45
CA ASN A 117 1.66 3.90 12.19
C ASN A 117 0.53 3.16 11.42
N SER A 118 -0.40 3.88 10.78
CA SER A 118 -1.45 3.24 9.97
C SER A 118 -0.93 2.51 8.73
N MET A 119 0.28 2.84 8.27
CA MET A 119 0.91 2.28 7.08
C MET A 119 1.81 1.07 7.38
N THR A 120 2.31 0.95 8.61
CA THR A 120 3.29 -0.07 9.04
C THR A 120 2.71 -1.09 10.02
N HIS A 121 1.81 -0.67 10.91
CA HIS A 121 1.17 -1.54 11.91
C HIS A 121 -0.11 -2.17 11.33
N ILE A 122 0.09 -3.14 10.43
CA ILE A 122 -0.97 -3.77 9.65
C ILE A 122 -1.26 -5.21 10.12
N ASP A 123 -2.47 -5.71 9.86
CA ASP A 123 -2.92 -7.01 10.37
C ASP A 123 -2.56 -8.22 9.49
N TYR A 124 -1.91 -7.99 8.35
CA TYR A 124 -1.51 -8.99 7.34
C TYR A 124 -2.65 -9.82 6.73
N ARG A 125 -3.89 -9.65 7.20
CA ARG A 125 -5.06 -10.46 6.82
C ARG A 125 -5.97 -9.69 5.89
N TYR A 126 -6.42 -8.52 6.33
CA TYR A 126 -7.26 -7.64 5.54
C TYR A 126 -6.47 -6.46 5.00
N HIS A 127 -5.42 -6.02 5.72
CA HIS A 127 -4.49 -5.00 5.27
C HIS A 127 -3.11 -5.62 5.05
N MET A 128 -2.65 -5.63 3.80
CA MET A 128 -1.33 -6.12 3.42
C MET A 128 -0.54 -5.04 2.69
N ALA A 129 0.76 -4.97 2.94
CA ALA A 129 1.68 -4.10 2.23
C ALA A 129 3.01 -4.81 1.97
N PHE A 130 3.54 -4.63 0.77
CA PHE A 130 4.86 -5.08 0.35
C PHE A 130 5.75 -3.87 0.04
N ALA A 131 6.94 -3.86 0.63
CA ALA A 131 7.99 -2.92 0.30
C ALA A 131 8.99 -3.56 -0.65
N VAL A 132 9.36 -2.83 -1.70
CA VAL A 132 10.53 -3.09 -2.51
C VAL A 132 11.67 -2.31 -1.88
N THR A 133 12.74 -3.00 -1.51
CA THR A 133 13.86 -2.44 -0.78
C THR A 133 15.19 -2.66 -1.49
N LYS A 134 16.11 -1.74 -1.24
CA LYS A 134 17.49 -1.78 -1.71
C LYS A 134 18.40 -1.54 -0.53
N LEU A 135 19.55 -2.21 -0.53
CA LEU A 135 20.63 -1.93 0.40
C LEU A 135 21.57 -0.88 -0.20
N THR A 136 21.62 0.30 0.40
CA THR A 136 22.55 1.38 0.03
C THR A 136 23.54 1.57 1.16
N ARG A 137 24.82 1.27 0.92
CA ARG A 137 25.89 1.38 1.95
C ARG A 137 25.54 0.64 3.26
N GLY A 138 24.95 -0.55 3.15
CA GLY A 138 24.54 -1.35 4.30
C GLY A 138 23.23 -0.92 4.98
N ILE A 139 22.58 0.13 4.49
CA ILE A 139 21.32 0.65 5.03
C ILE A 139 20.18 0.27 4.08
N GLU A 140 19.16 -0.38 4.62
CA GLU A 140 17.95 -0.71 3.86
C GLU A 140 17.16 0.58 3.57
N GLN A 141 16.65 0.69 2.35
CA GLN A 141 15.82 1.81 1.91
C GLN A 141 14.63 1.29 1.11
N PHE A 142 13.45 1.81 1.40
CA PHE A 142 12.28 1.59 0.56
C PHE A 142 12.45 2.36 -0.75
N ILE A 143 12.23 1.66 -1.86
CA ILE A 143 12.22 2.23 -3.21
C ILE A 143 10.85 2.10 -3.88
N GLY A 144 9.94 1.37 -3.25
CA GLY A 144 8.56 1.22 -3.69
C GLY A 144 7.71 0.55 -2.64
N VAL A 145 6.44 0.92 -2.55
CA VAL A 145 5.49 0.30 -1.63
C VAL A 145 4.16 0.09 -2.32
N GLY A 146 3.66 -1.15 -2.24
CA GLY A 146 2.38 -1.57 -2.75
C GLY A 146 1.54 -2.12 -1.60
N ARG A 147 0.24 -1.82 -1.56
CA ARG A 147 -0.64 -2.30 -0.50
C ARG A 147 -2.06 -2.53 -1.00
N TYR A 148 -2.81 -3.34 -0.26
CA TYR A 148 -4.24 -3.46 -0.43
C TYR A 148 -4.97 -3.54 0.91
N VAL A 149 -6.26 -3.17 0.90
CA VAL A 149 -7.20 -3.47 1.99
C VAL A 149 -8.41 -4.21 1.45
N ILE A 150 -8.77 -5.34 2.04
CA ILE A 150 -10.01 -6.06 1.72
C ILE A 150 -11.15 -5.48 2.55
N GLU A 151 -12.18 -4.98 1.89
CA GLU A 151 -13.43 -4.56 2.52
C GLU A 151 -14.30 -5.81 2.80
N PRO A 152 -14.49 -6.24 4.06
CA PRO A 152 -15.11 -7.53 4.36
C PRO A 152 -16.53 -7.73 3.80
N PRO A 153 -17.43 -6.72 3.79
CA PRO A 153 -18.76 -6.84 3.19
C PRO A 153 -18.77 -7.12 1.68
N THR A 154 -17.87 -6.51 0.91
CA THR A 154 -17.84 -6.62 -0.56
C THR A 154 -16.80 -7.63 -1.06
N GLN A 155 -15.81 -7.97 -0.23
CA GLN A 155 -14.62 -8.73 -0.60
C GLN A 155 -13.84 -8.07 -1.76
N SER A 156 -13.95 -6.75 -1.89
CA SER A 156 -13.18 -5.95 -2.84
C SER A 156 -11.85 -5.55 -2.21
N ALA A 157 -10.74 -5.75 -2.93
CA ALA A 157 -9.42 -5.33 -2.52
C ALA A 157 -9.10 -3.93 -3.07
N ASP A 158 -9.11 -2.94 -2.19
CA ASP A 158 -8.72 -1.55 -2.42
C ASP A 158 -7.19 -1.47 -2.53
N MET A 159 -6.64 -1.36 -3.75
CA MET A 159 -5.20 -1.44 -4.03
C MET A 159 -4.58 -0.09 -4.34
N ALA A 160 -3.32 0.07 -3.94
CA ALA A 160 -2.51 1.20 -4.37
C ALA A 160 -1.00 0.94 -4.24
N LEU A 161 -0.21 1.52 -5.15
CA LEU A 161 1.24 1.39 -5.17
C LEU A 161 1.94 2.70 -5.57
N VAL A 162 3.18 2.85 -5.16
CA VAL A 162 4.07 3.94 -5.57
C VAL A 162 5.51 3.42 -5.64
N LEU A 163 6.29 3.98 -6.56
CA LEU A 163 7.74 3.77 -6.64
C LEU A 163 8.41 5.13 -6.51
N ALA A 164 9.58 5.15 -5.87
CA ALA A 164 10.47 6.31 -5.93
C ALA A 164 10.78 6.65 -7.39
N ASP A 165 10.87 7.95 -7.70
CA ASP A 165 10.92 8.46 -9.06
C ASP A 165 12.04 7.82 -9.91
N ALA A 166 13.22 7.61 -9.32
CA ALA A 166 14.37 6.97 -9.97
C ALA A 166 14.14 5.49 -10.38
N TRP A 167 13.13 4.83 -9.81
CA TRP A 167 12.84 3.40 -9.99
C TRP A 167 11.62 3.15 -10.89
N GLN A 168 11.03 4.21 -11.42
CA GLN A 168 9.92 4.11 -12.37
C GLN A 168 10.42 3.69 -13.77
N GLY A 169 9.52 3.16 -14.60
CA GLY A 169 9.86 2.73 -15.97
C GLY A 169 10.62 1.41 -16.10
N GLN A 170 11.04 0.79 -15.00
CA GLN A 170 11.83 -0.46 -15.00
C GLN A 170 10.98 -1.73 -14.80
N GLY A 171 9.67 -1.66 -15.02
CA GLY A 171 8.75 -2.81 -14.85
C GLY A 171 8.42 -3.18 -13.39
N LEU A 172 9.02 -2.52 -12.40
CA LEU A 172 8.79 -2.80 -10.97
C LEU A 172 7.32 -2.64 -10.55
N GLY A 173 6.62 -1.65 -11.10
CA GLY A 173 5.21 -1.42 -10.78
C GLY A 173 4.33 -2.61 -11.21
N ARG A 174 4.68 -3.25 -12.32
CA ARG A 174 3.99 -4.46 -12.81
C ARG A 174 4.21 -5.64 -11.89
N ARG A 175 5.46 -5.88 -11.50
CA ARG A 175 5.83 -6.96 -10.57
C ARG A 175 5.15 -6.77 -9.22
N LEU A 176 5.14 -5.54 -8.72
CA LEU A 176 4.52 -5.21 -7.43
C LEU A 176 3.00 -5.38 -7.47
N LEU A 177 2.34 -4.92 -8.54
CA LEU A 177 0.91 -5.11 -8.72
C LEU A 177 0.55 -6.60 -8.85
N ALA A 178 1.37 -7.40 -9.53
CA ALA A 178 1.14 -8.84 -9.65
C ALA A 178 1.14 -9.54 -8.29
N ILE A 179 2.14 -9.26 -7.43
CA ILE A 179 2.19 -9.80 -6.06
C ILE A 179 0.95 -9.39 -5.26
N LEU A 180 0.52 -8.12 -5.36
CA LEU A 180 -0.68 -7.67 -4.66
C LEU A 180 -1.95 -8.40 -5.12
N LEU A 181 -2.09 -8.61 -6.43
CA LEU A 181 -3.24 -9.32 -7.01
C LEU A 181 -3.27 -10.78 -6.57
N GLU A 182 -2.14 -11.47 -6.67
CA GLU A 182 -1.98 -12.86 -6.25
C GLU A 182 -2.28 -13.02 -4.76
N HIS A 183 -1.64 -12.20 -3.92
CA HIS A 183 -1.85 -12.29 -2.48
C HIS A 183 -3.29 -11.92 -2.08
N ALA A 184 -3.87 -10.86 -2.66
CA ALA A 184 -5.26 -10.50 -2.37
C ALA A 184 -6.24 -11.61 -2.77
N GLN A 185 -5.99 -12.32 -3.88
CA GLN A 185 -6.79 -13.45 -4.29
C GLN A 185 -6.72 -14.60 -3.27
N THR A 186 -5.52 -14.95 -2.79
CA THR A 186 -5.35 -15.97 -1.74
C THR A 186 -5.99 -15.56 -0.40
N ALA A 187 -6.05 -14.26 -0.12
CA ALA A 187 -6.72 -13.69 1.04
C ALA A 187 -8.26 -13.58 0.89
N GLY A 188 -8.82 -14.06 -0.23
CA GLY A 188 -10.27 -14.14 -0.45
C GLY A 188 -10.89 -12.92 -1.13
N ALA A 189 -10.10 -12.03 -1.73
CA ALA A 189 -10.65 -10.95 -2.54
C ALA A 189 -11.32 -11.48 -3.82
N ARG A 190 -12.51 -10.97 -4.12
CA ARG A 190 -13.26 -11.30 -5.35
C ARG A 190 -12.92 -10.38 -6.51
N GLU A 191 -12.58 -9.13 -6.21
CA GLU A 191 -12.22 -8.11 -7.18
C GLU A 191 -11.11 -7.20 -6.66
N ALA A 192 -10.33 -6.64 -7.59
CA ALA A 192 -9.35 -5.59 -7.30
C ALA A 192 -9.89 -4.26 -7.79
N VAL A 193 -9.85 -3.26 -6.93
CA VAL A 193 -10.26 -1.89 -7.27
C VAL A 193 -9.15 -0.92 -6.92
N GLY A 194 -9.05 0.16 -7.68
CA GLY A 194 -8.07 1.21 -7.44
C GLY A 194 -8.46 2.48 -8.18
N LEU A 195 -8.20 3.64 -7.57
CA LEU A 195 -8.41 4.93 -8.23
C LEU A 195 -7.10 5.41 -8.85
N VAL A 196 -7.17 5.75 -10.13
CA VAL A 196 -6.03 6.28 -10.88
C VAL A 196 -6.43 7.62 -11.48
N LEU A 197 -5.61 8.65 -11.31
CA LEU A 197 -5.82 9.93 -11.98
C LEU A 197 -5.85 9.71 -13.50
N ALA A 198 -6.79 10.35 -14.19
CA ALA A 198 -6.88 10.27 -15.66
C ALA A 198 -5.58 10.71 -16.36
N THR A 199 -4.81 11.59 -15.72
CA THR A 199 -3.51 12.09 -16.19
C THR A 199 -2.35 11.13 -15.89
N ASN A 200 -2.53 10.12 -15.03
CA ASN A 200 -1.50 9.13 -14.73
C ASN A 200 -1.47 8.03 -15.82
N ALA A 201 -1.03 8.41 -17.01
CA ALA A 201 -0.98 7.54 -18.17
C ALA A 201 -0.14 6.28 -17.93
N ALA A 202 0.92 6.37 -17.11
CA ALA A 202 1.77 5.23 -16.76
C ALA A 202 0.99 4.16 -16.00
N MET A 203 0.26 4.55 -14.93
CA MET A 203 -0.55 3.60 -14.17
C MET A 203 -1.74 3.09 -14.98
N LEU A 204 -2.39 3.93 -15.79
CA LEU A 204 -3.48 3.49 -16.68
C LEU A 204 -3.01 2.45 -17.70
N ARG A 205 -1.82 2.62 -18.28
CA ARG A 205 -1.21 1.60 -19.16
C ARG A 205 -0.88 0.33 -18.40
N LEU A 206 -0.31 0.47 -17.20
CA LEU A 206 0.00 -0.68 -16.35
C LEU A 206 -1.26 -1.50 -16.06
N VAL A 207 -2.33 -0.89 -15.55
CA VAL A 207 -3.55 -1.63 -15.20
C VAL A 207 -4.13 -2.34 -16.42
N ARG A 208 -4.22 -1.66 -17.58
CA ARG A 208 -4.71 -2.28 -18.82
C ARG A 208 -3.87 -3.47 -19.29
N SER A 209 -2.57 -3.46 -19.01
CA SER A 209 -1.68 -4.57 -19.36
C SER A 209 -1.89 -5.82 -18.49
N MET A 210 -2.68 -5.72 -17.42
CA MET A 210 -2.92 -6.78 -16.44
C MET A 210 -4.27 -7.52 -16.65
N GLY A 211 -5.04 -7.16 -17.68
CA GLY A 211 -6.38 -7.72 -17.97
C GLY A 211 -7.51 -6.94 -17.34
#